data_AF-A0A965QLJ9-F1
#
_entry.id   AF-A0A965QLJ9-F1
#
_cell.length_a   1.000
_cell.length_b   1.000
_cell.length_c   1.000
_cell.angle_alpha   90.00
_cell.angle_beta   90.00
_cell.angle_gamma   90.00
#
_symmetry.space_group_name_H-M   'P 1'
#
loop_
_entity.id
_entity.type
_entity.pdbx_description
1 polymer ?
#
loop_
_entity_poly.entity_id
_entity_poly.type
_entity_poly.pdbx_seq_one_letter_code
_entity_poly.pdbx_strand_id
1 'polypeptide(L)'
;MKKYRLEISIGLIFALLLVVFLWTNLAALLPQLPIGLLAACLIALISVIAPWPERDAEGKIVSTPSERYAPKAFGMAVLWSVVGISIIVGLAALLNRERFTKTFDLTQRQVNSLSSETVNVLKELKTDIQIVCIPSQDPRERYCDENAQLRRLYSEKSDKIQHFALNLSDRAALQQVRPTGFSRLVLLTKDNNRNEVTGSVTESKLTNAILGLTKSKRTVYFLTGNGEHATSMEGNRNYYAVAEILRSRAYEVINHKYTEELPADAQLVVAGPAKGPYSTIVENMLRRFLARGGRLILVLNPYRDPGMPKLFEDLGIRLDPTLLTANQGATAFGAQLAQIDPIRPPIAVGEFSRASEITKVFGAGDIGLADGARAMVFTAPAGDANVLKLKGTNLISAMHAAPVTLTEEQRNRLPLEGDLRLNP
;
A
#
# COMPACT_ATOMS: atom_id res chain seq x y z
N MET A 1 35.46 54.80 -23.82
CA MET A 1 36.08 53.48 -23.51
C MET A 1 35.76 52.93 -22.10
N LYS A 2 35.37 53.76 -21.12
CA LYS A 2 35.20 53.31 -19.72
C LYS A 2 33.99 52.39 -19.44
N LYS A 3 32.88 52.51 -20.18
CA LYS A 3 31.69 51.63 -20.04
C LYS A 3 31.99 50.16 -20.39
N TYR A 4 32.78 49.94 -21.45
CA TYR A 4 33.16 48.59 -21.87
C TYR A 4 34.09 47.89 -20.88
N ARG A 5 34.90 48.63 -20.11
CA ARG A 5 35.81 48.02 -19.11
C ARG A 5 35.06 47.34 -17.95
N LEU A 6 33.93 47.89 -17.52
CA LEU A 6 33.10 47.28 -16.47
C LEU A 6 32.37 46.03 -16.99
N GLU A 7 31.85 46.07 -18.21
CA GLU A 7 31.18 44.93 -18.83
C GLU A 7 32.17 43.77 -19.08
N ILE A 8 33.40 44.09 -19.49
CA ILE A 8 34.47 43.11 -19.69
C ILE A 8 34.97 42.52 -18.36
N SER A 9 35.10 43.31 -17.29
CA SER A 9 35.56 42.81 -15.98
C SER A 9 34.55 41.85 -15.35
N ILE A 10 33.25 42.13 -15.49
CA ILE A 10 32.18 41.22 -15.04
C ILE A 10 32.21 39.90 -15.82
N GLY A 11 32.37 39.96 -17.15
CA GLY A 11 32.50 38.76 -17.98
C GLY A 11 33.70 37.88 -17.58
N LEU A 12 34.83 38.51 -17.21
CA LEU A 12 36.02 37.80 -16.76
C LEU A 12 35.86 37.16 -15.37
N ILE A 13 35.18 37.84 -14.44
CA ILE A 13 34.83 37.25 -13.12
C ILE A 13 33.90 36.05 -13.31
N PHE A 14 32.92 36.15 -14.20
CA PHE A 14 32.01 35.04 -14.52
C PHE A 14 32.76 33.85 -15.13
N ALA A 15 33.68 34.09 -16.06
CA ALA A 15 34.53 33.04 -16.63
C ALA A 15 35.39 32.34 -15.56
N LEU A 16 35.93 33.10 -14.60
CA LEU A 16 36.73 32.56 -13.50
C LEU A 16 35.88 31.65 -12.59
N LEU A 17 34.68 32.09 -12.19
CA LEU A 17 33.76 31.28 -11.39
C LEU A 17 33.32 30.00 -12.12
N LEU A 18 33.13 30.07 -13.44
CA LEU A 18 32.77 28.93 -14.27
C LEU A 18 33.88 27.87 -14.31
N VAL A 19 35.15 28.30 -14.42
CA VAL A 19 36.32 27.39 -14.37
C VAL A 19 36.44 26.71 -13.00
N VAL A 20 36.20 27.44 -11.90
CA VAL A 20 36.19 26.86 -10.53
C VAL A 20 35.03 25.86 -10.36
N PHE A 21 33.84 26.19 -10.85
CA PHE A 21 32.66 25.33 -10.74
C PHE A 21 32.83 24.01 -11.54
N LEU A 22 33.47 24.08 -12.70
CA LEU A 22 33.74 22.93 -13.56
C LEU A 22 35.06 22.20 -13.23
N TRP A 23 35.74 22.56 -12.13
CA TRP A 23 37.08 22.08 -11.81
C TRP A 23 37.21 20.55 -11.86
N THR A 24 36.29 19.83 -11.22
CA THR A 24 36.32 18.36 -11.14
C THR A 24 36.16 17.71 -12.51
N ASN A 25 35.34 18.29 -13.39
CA ASN A 25 35.12 17.79 -14.75
C ASN A 25 36.26 18.19 -15.70
N LEU A 26 36.81 19.40 -15.59
CA LEU A 26 37.97 19.88 -16.36
C LEU A 26 39.23 19.09 -16.01
N ALA A 27 39.46 18.84 -14.72
CA ALA A 27 40.60 18.06 -14.24
C ALA A 27 40.52 16.58 -14.66
N ALA A 28 39.31 16.04 -14.81
CA ALA A 28 39.10 14.69 -15.34
C ALA A 28 39.45 14.58 -16.84
N LEU A 29 39.30 15.66 -17.61
CA LEU A 29 39.68 15.70 -19.02
C LEU A 29 41.20 15.87 -19.18
N LEU A 30 41.77 16.90 -18.54
CA LEU A 30 43.19 17.21 -18.51
C LEU A 30 43.53 17.90 -17.17
N PRO A 31 44.42 17.34 -16.33
CA PRO A 31 44.68 17.86 -14.99
C PRO A 31 45.19 19.32 -14.92
N GLN A 32 45.86 19.78 -15.97
CA GLN A 32 46.56 21.08 -16.00
C GLN A 32 45.71 22.22 -16.59
N LEU A 33 44.64 21.85 -17.30
CA LEU A 33 43.75 22.75 -18.02
C LEU A 33 43.01 23.76 -17.11
N PRO A 34 42.43 23.38 -15.95
CA PRO A 34 41.71 24.34 -15.12
C PRO A 34 42.65 25.41 -14.52
N ILE A 35 43.89 25.02 -14.18
CA ILE A 35 44.90 25.94 -13.65
C ILE A 35 45.31 26.97 -14.71
N GLY A 36 45.55 26.53 -15.96
CA GLY A 36 45.90 27.42 -17.06
C GLY A 36 44.80 28.42 -17.42
N LEU A 37 43.54 27.99 -17.40
CA LEU A 37 42.39 28.86 -17.65
C LEU A 37 42.18 29.90 -16.53
N LEU A 38 42.36 29.51 -15.26
CA LEU A 38 42.31 30.48 -14.15
C LEU A 38 43.40 31.55 -14.28
N ALA A 39 44.64 31.14 -14.60
CA ALA A 39 45.74 32.09 -14.77
C ALA A 39 45.46 33.08 -15.92
N ALA A 40 44.95 32.60 -17.06
CA ALA A 40 44.60 33.44 -18.20
C ALA A 40 43.47 34.42 -17.88
N CYS A 41 42.40 33.97 -17.21
CA CYS A 41 41.30 34.84 -16.78
C CYS A 41 41.76 35.90 -15.78
N LEU A 42 42.67 35.54 -14.87
CA LEU A 42 43.19 36.45 -13.83
C LEU A 42 44.14 37.50 -14.44
N ILE A 43 44.97 37.13 -15.42
CA ILE A 43 45.81 38.08 -16.19
C ILE A 43 44.94 39.06 -17.00
N ALA A 44 43.90 38.56 -17.67
CA ALA A 44 42.97 39.40 -18.41
C ALA A 44 42.16 40.34 -17.49
N LEU A 45 41.83 39.89 -16.27
CA LEU A 45 41.15 40.73 -15.29
C LEU A 45 42.08 41.86 -14.81
N ILE A 46 43.34 41.52 -14.51
CA ILE A 46 44.36 42.49 -14.11
C ILE A 46 44.62 43.51 -15.23
N SER A 47 44.69 43.09 -16.49
CA SER A 47 44.95 44.02 -17.61
C SER A 47 43.80 45.02 -17.84
N VAL A 48 42.56 44.65 -17.50
CA VAL A 48 41.38 45.51 -17.62
C VAL A 48 41.23 46.45 -16.43
N ILE A 49 41.61 46.01 -15.23
CA ILE A 49 41.53 46.80 -13.98
C ILE A 49 42.76 47.72 -13.83
N ALA A 50 43.93 47.32 -14.35
CA ALA A 50 45.15 48.12 -14.25
C ALA A 50 44.96 49.52 -14.87
N PRO A 51 45.34 50.59 -14.16
CA PRO A 51 45.23 51.95 -14.66
C PRO A 51 46.30 52.17 -15.73
N TRP A 52 45.96 51.92 -16.98
CA TRP A 52 46.82 52.33 -18.10
C TRP A 52 46.80 53.86 -18.19
N PRO A 53 47.97 54.53 -18.18
CA PRO A 53 48.03 55.98 -18.24
C PRO A 53 47.47 56.46 -19.59
N GLU A 54 46.30 57.10 -19.54
CA GLU A 54 45.69 57.75 -20.69
C GLU A 54 46.44 59.08 -20.89
N ARG A 55 47.28 59.15 -21.94
CA ARG A 55 48.01 60.36 -22.33
C ARG A 55 47.13 61.20 -23.25
N ASP A 56 47.07 62.51 -23.02
CA ASP A 56 46.47 63.44 -23.98
C ASP A 56 47.34 63.56 -25.25
N ALA A 57 46.83 64.28 -26.27
CA ALA A 57 47.54 64.48 -27.54
C ALA A 57 48.89 65.22 -27.39
N GLU A 58 49.18 65.75 -26.20
CA GLU A 58 50.40 66.50 -25.85
C GLU A 58 51.28 65.72 -24.84
N GLY A 59 50.92 64.48 -24.49
CA GLY A 59 51.74 63.55 -23.71
C GLY A 59 51.68 63.71 -22.19
N LYS A 60 50.75 64.49 -21.64
CA LYS A 60 50.60 64.67 -20.17
C LYS A 60 49.61 63.69 -19.56
N ILE A 61 49.87 63.32 -18.30
CA ILE A 61 49.07 62.36 -17.53
C ILE A 61 47.92 63.13 -16.87
N VAL A 62 46.69 62.91 -17.33
CA VAL A 62 45.50 63.56 -16.77
C VAL A 62 44.99 62.77 -15.56
N SER A 63 45.02 63.39 -14.37
CA SER A 63 44.48 62.78 -13.14
C SER A 63 43.01 63.17 -12.88
N THR A 64 42.13 62.21 -13.13
CA THR A 64 40.71 62.04 -12.71
C THR A 64 39.62 62.87 -13.41
N PRO A 65 38.44 62.25 -13.68
CA PRO A 65 37.29 62.52 -12.81
C PRO A 65 36.37 61.32 -12.48
N SER A 66 35.85 61.39 -11.25
CA SER A 66 34.61 60.86 -10.64
C SER A 66 33.90 59.64 -11.26
N GLU A 67 33.93 58.55 -10.49
CA GLU A 67 33.15 57.32 -10.68
C GLU A 67 31.65 57.57 -10.49
N ARG A 68 30.90 57.73 -11.58
CA ARG A 68 29.44 57.52 -11.55
C ARG A 68 29.14 56.08 -11.96
N TYR A 69 29.07 55.20 -10.95
CA TYR A 69 28.52 53.86 -11.05
C TYR A 69 27.13 53.94 -11.71
N ALA A 70 26.90 53.19 -12.80
CA ALA A 70 25.61 53.12 -13.48
C ALA A 70 24.80 51.93 -12.92
N PRO A 71 23.88 52.12 -11.96
CA PRO A 71 23.16 51.04 -11.28
C PRO A 71 22.36 50.12 -12.21
N LYS A 72 21.97 50.61 -13.40
CA LYS A 72 21.24 49.80 -14.40
C LYS A 72 22.10 48.71 -15.05
N ALA A 73 23.40 48.95 -15.25
CA ALA A 73 24.31 47.96 -15.83
C ALA A 73 24.65 46.86 -14.81
N PHE A 74 24.80 47.24 -13.54
CA PHE A 74 25.00 46.29 -12.45
C PHE A 74 23.76 45.39 -12.23
N GLY A 75 22.55 45.98 -12.24
CA GLY A 75 21.30 45.20 -12.16
C GLY A 75 21.13 44.20 -13.31
N MET A 76 21.47 44.60 -14.53
CA MET A 76 21.45 43.70 -15.71
C MET A 76 22.48 42.58 -15.57
N ALA A 77 23.71 42.88 -15.12
CA ALA A 77 24.74 41.88 -14.91
C ALA A 77 24.37 40.84 -13.84
N VAL A 78 23.78 41.27 -12.72
CA VAL A 78 23.28 40.37 -11.68
C VAL A 78 22.16 39.48 -12.23
N LEU A 79 21.24 40.04 -13.02
CA LEU A 79 20.14 39.28 -13.61
C LEU A 79 20.64 38.22 -14.60
N TRP A 80 21.57 38.56 -15.50
CA TRP A 80 22.19 37.59 -16.41
C TRP A 80 23.03 36.53 -15.69
N SER A 81 23.67 36.89 -14.59
CA SER A 81 24.43 35.94 -13.76
C SER A 81 23.51 34.92 -13.08
N VAL A 82 22.37 35.35 -12.53
CA VAL A 82 21.37 34.47 -11.91
C VAL A 82 20.76 33.52 -12.94
N VAL A 83 20.45 34.02 -14.14
CA VAL A 83 19.94 33.20 -15.25
C VAL A 83 20.99 32.18 -15.68
N GLY A 84 22.25 32.59 -15.86
CA GLY A 84 23.36 31.70 -16.22
C GLY A 84 23.58 30.59 -15.19
N ILE A 85 23.59 30.95 -13.89
CA ILE A 85 23.69 29.97 -12.79
C ILE A 85 22.51 29.00 -12.81
N SER A 86 21.29 29.49 -13.04
CA SER A 86 20.09 28.63 -13.09
C SER A 86 20.15 27.62 -14.24
N ILE A 87 20.63 28.03 -15.42
CA ILE A 87 20.82 27.14 -16.57
C ILE A 87 21.90 26.09 -16.28
N ILE A 88 23.02 26.50 -15.67
CA ILE A 88 24.13 25.60 -15.33
C ILE A 88 23.69 24.58 -14.26
N VAL A 89 22.98 25.01 -13.23
CA VAL A 89 22.43 24.12 -12.19
C VAL A 89 21.41 23.15 -12.81
N GLY A 90 20.54 23.62 -13.71
CA GLY A 90 19.61 22.77 -14.45
C GLY A 90 20.31 21.72 -15.31
N LEU A 91 21.36 22.12 -16.04
CA LEU A 91 22.13 21.22 -16.89
C LEU A 91 22.95 20.22 -16.05
N ALA A 92 23.51 20.65 -14.92
CA ALA A 92 24.22 19.78 -13.98
C ALA A 92 23.28 18.75 -13.33
N ALA A 93 22.04 19.12 -12.98
CA ALA A 93 21.03 18.19 -12.50
C ALA A 93 20.62 17.17 -13.58
N LEU A 94 20.54 17.59 -14.84
CA LEU A 94 20.27 16.73 -16.00
C LEU A 94 21.41 15.75 -16.29
N LEU A 95 22.66 16.21 -16.22
CA LEU A 95 23.86 15.40 -16.49
C LEU A 95 24.23 14.48 -15.34
N ASN A 96 23.91 14.86 -14.09
CA ASN A 96 24.18 14.07 -12.88
C ASN A 96 22.97 13.22 -12.45
N ARG A 97 22.19 12.73 -13.43
CA ARG A 97 20.95 11.97 -13.26
C ARG A 97 21.12 10.70 -12.42
N GLU A 98 22.32 10.13 -12.40
CA GLU A 98 22.60 8.90 -11.63
C GLU A 98 22.70 9.13 -10.12
N ARG A 99 22.98 10.36 -9.66
CA ARG A 99 23.07 10.69 -8.21
C ARG A 99 21.79 11.33 -7.66
N PHE A 100 20.95 11.91 -8.50
CA PHE A 100 19.65 12.47 -8.11
C PHE A 100 18.50 11.50 -8.45
N THR A 101 18.41 10.40 -7.70
CA THR A 101 17.42 9.32 -7.91
C THR A 101 16.04 9.61 -7.30
N LYS A 102 15.71 10.86 -6.94
CA LYS A 102 14.34 11.22 -6.56
C LYS A 102 13.48 11.40 -7.80
N THR A 103 12.99 10.29 -8.32
CA THR A 103 11.99 10.27 -9.39
C THR A 103 10.63 10.66 -8.82
N PHE A 104 10.16 11.86 -9.16
CA PHE A 104 8.78 12.26 -8.88
C PHE A 104 7.89 11.76 -10.02
N ASP A 105 6.97 10.86 -9.71
CA ASP A 105 5.99 10.39 -10.70
C ASP A 105 4.88 11.44 -10.84
N LEU A 106 4.93 12.19 -11.94
CA LEU A 106 3.92 13.20 -12.31
C LEU A 106 2.77 12.60 -13.13
N THR A 107 2.75 11.28 -13.35
CA THR A 107 1.63 10.65 -14.05
C THR A 107 0.41 10.59 -13.15
N GLN A 108 -0.76 10.89 -13.73
CA GLN A 108 -2.05 10.90 -13.02
C GLN A 108 -2.41 9.54 -12.38
N ARG A 109 -1.71 8.45 -12.75
CA ARG A 109 -1.94 7.09 -12.27
C ARG A 109 -0.74 6.46 -11.55
N GLN A 110 0.32 7.22 -11.27
CA GLN A 110 1.48 6.73 -10.50
C GLN A 110 2.09 5.41 -11.04
N VAL A 111 2.03 5.20 -12.37
CA VAL A 111 2.37 3.92 -13.01
C VAL A 111 3.84 3.51 -12.91
N ASN A 112 4.71 4.43 -12.44
CA ASN A 112 6.14 4.18 -12.24
C ASN A 112 6.51 4.13 -10.74
N SER A 113 5.54 3.95 -9.86
CA SER A 113 5.75 3.86 -8.42
C SER A 113 5.01 2.67 -7.82
N LEU A 114 5.54 2.14 -6.71
CA LEU A 114 4.91 1.05 -5.97
C LEU A 114 3.88 1.62 -5.00
N SER A 115 2.85 0.83 -4.70
CA SER A 115 1.87 1.17 -3.66
C SER A 115 2.53 1.37 -2.29
N SER A 116 1.87 2.16 -1.44
CA SER A 116 2.36 2.44 -0.08
C SER A 116 2.52 1.15 0.76
N GLU A 117 1.63 0.20 0.53
CA GLU A 117 1.58 -1.11 1.14
C GLU A 117 2.80 -1.94 0.74
N THR A 118 3.10 -2.03 -0.56
CA THR A 118 4.30 -2.70 -1.05
C THR A 118 5.57 -2.07 -0.49
N VAL A 119 5.67 -0.73 -0.49
CA VAL A 119 6.83 -0.03 0.07
C VAL A 119 7.04 -0.37 1.55
N ASN A 120 5.98 -0.48 2.33
CA ASN A 120 6.07 -0.86 3.74
C ASN A 120 6.57 -2.32 3.90
N VAL A 121 6.06 -3.24 3.09
CA VAL A 121 6.57 -4.63 3.04
C VAL A 121 8.07 -4.64 2.72
N LEU A 122 8.50 -3.84 1.75
CA LEU A 122 9.90 -3.80 1.31
C LEU A 122 10.85 -3.20 2.36
N LYS A 123 10.37 -2.28 3.19
CA LYS A 123 11.14 -1.70 4.31
C LYS A 123 11.28 -2.66 5.49
N GLU A 124 10.30 -3.52 5.73
CA GLU A 124 10.31 -4.51 6.80
C GLU A 124 11.13 -5.77 6.48
N LEU A 125 11.67 -5.87 5.25
CA LEU A 125 12.46 -7.01 4.80
C LEU A 125 13.73 -7.20 5.63
N LYS A 126 13.83 -8.35 6.32
CA LYS A 126 15.03 -8.76 7.07
C LYS A 126 15.95 -9.68 6.28
N THR A 127 15.38 -10.42 5.33
CA THR A 127 16.07 -11.46 4.56
C THR A 127 16.38 -10.98 3.15
N ASP A 128 17.55 -11.36 2.62
CA ASP A 128 17.92 -11.07 1.23
C ASP A 128 17.13 -12.00 0.29
N ILE A 129 16.51 -11.43 -0.74
CA ILE A 129 15.68 -12.13 -1.72
C ILE A 129 16.24 -11.92 -3.12
N GLN A 130 16.41 -13.03 -3.84
CA GLN A 130 16.77 -13.04 -5.25
C GLN A 130 15.53 -13.33 -6.10
N ILE A 131 15.19 -12.39 -6.98
CA ILE A 131 14.11 -12.52 -7.97
C ILE A 131 14.72 -12.96 -9.31
N VAL A 132 14.57 -14.23 -9.62
CA VAL A 132 15.08 -14.87 -10.84
C VAL A 132 13.97 -14.91 -11.88
N CYS A 133 14.15 -14.18 -12.99
CA CYS A 133 13.25 -14.29 -14.13
C CYS A 133 13.77 -15.33 -15.13
N ILE A 134 12.92 -16.26 -15.51
CA ILE A 134 13.22 -17.32 -16.49
C ILE A 134 12.57 -16.90 -17.82
N PRO A 135 13.36 -16.60 -18.85
CA PRO A 135 12.83 -16.18 -20.14
C PRO A 135 12.15 -17.35 -20.86
N SER A 136 11.25 -17.04 -21.79
CA SER A 136 10.63 -18.05 -22.66
C SER A 136 11.67 -18.62 -23.64
N GLN A 137 11.44 -19.87 -24.08
CA GLN A 137 12.20 -20.43 -25.20
C GLN A 137 11.79 -19.79 -26.53
N ASP A 138 10.58 -19.25 -26.63
CA ASP A 138 10.15 -18.47 -27.80
C ASP A 138 10.69 -17.03 -27.68
N PRO A 139 11.59 -16.58 -28.57
CA PRO A 139 12.14 -15.22 -28.54
C PRO A 139 11.09 -14.13 -28.75
N ARG A 140 9.91 -14.46 -29.28
CA ARG A 140 8.78 -13.52 -29.44
C ARG A 140 8.11 -13.19 -28.12
N GLU A 141 8.24 -14.07 -27.13
CA GLU A 141 7.61 -13.93 -25.83
C GLU A 141 8.59 -13.26 -24.84
N ARG A 142 8.56 -11.92 -24.83
CA ARG A 142 9.49 -11.06 -24.07
C ARG A 142 9.14 -10.93 -22.59
N TYR A 143 8.77 -12.03 -21.94
CA TYR A 143 8.26 -12.05 -20.57
C TYR A 143 9.14 -11.33 -19.54
N CYS A 144 10.46 -11.56 -19.57
CA CYS A 144 11.37 -10.93 -18.61
C CYS A 144 11.57 -9.44 -18.86
N ASP A 145 11.47 -9.00 -20.12
CA ASP A 145 11.60 -7.59 -20.50
C ASP A 145 10.34 -6.82 -20.10
N GLU A 146 9.15 -7.38 -20.37
CA GLU A 146 7.85 -6.79 -20.00
C GLU A 146 7.74 -6.51 -18.51
N ASN A 147 8.33 -7.38 -17.69
CA ASN A 147 8.30 -7.27 -16.23
C ASN A 147 9.61 -6.73 -15.63
N ALA A 148 10.55 -6.25 -16.47
CA ALA A 148 11.84 -5.73 -16.00
C ALA A 148 11.68 -4.47 -15.15
N GLN A 149 10.78 -3.56 -15.56
CA GLN A 149 10.53 -2.33 -14.82
C GLN A 149 10.01 -2.62 -13.41
N LEU A 150 9.04 -3.53 -13.26
CA LEU A 150 8.48 -3.88 -11.94
C LEU A 150 9.56 -4.46 -11.02
N ARG A 151 10.39 -5.38 -11.51
CA ARG A 151 11.50 -5.97 -10.72
C ARG A 151 12.55 -4.93 -10.32
N ARG A 152 12.85 -4.00 -11.22
CA ARG A 152 13.75 -2.87 -10.97
C ARG A 152 13.21 -1.97 -9.85
N LEU A 153 11.93 -1.59 -9.90
CA LEU A 153 11.30 -0.76 -8.87
C LEU A 153 11.43 -1.40 -7.47
N TYR A 154 11.31 -2.72 -7.35
CA TYR A 154 11.47 -3.42 -6.08
C TYR A 154 12.91 -3.35 -5.56
N SER A 155 13.89 -3.50 -6.45
CA SER A 155 15.32 -3.45 -6.08
C SER A 155 15.78 -2.02 -5.75
N GLU A 156 15.20 -1.01 -6.39
CA GLU A 156 15.47 0.41 -6.08
C GLU A 156 14.87 0.83 -4.72
N LYS A 157 13.84 0.15 -4.24
CA LYS A 157 13.20 0.44 -2.95
C LYS A 157 13.78 -0.32 -1.77
N SER A 158 14.51 -1.42 -2.00
CA SER A 158 15.13 -2.21 -0.94
C SER A 158 16.41 -2.87 -1.42
N ASP A 159 17.52 -2.58 -0.73
CA ASP A 159 18.83 -3.19 -0.99
C ASP A 159 18.85 -4.71 -0.73
N LYS A 160 17.79 -5.23 -0.09
CA LYS A 160 17.58 -6.65 0.19
C LYS A 160 17.04 -7.41 -1.02
N ILE A 161 16.63 -6.72 -2.07
CA ILE A 161 16.12 -7.34 -3.29
C ILE A 161 17.16 -7.23 -4.39
N GLN A 162 17.53 -8.39 -4.93
CA GLN A 162 18.32 -8.50 -6.14
C GLN A 162 17.46 -9.13 -7.23
N HIS A 163 17.55 -8.64 -8.45
CA HIS A 163 16.84 -9.20 -9.59
C HIS A 163 17.83 -9.55 -10.70
N PHE A 164 17.62 -10.68 -11.36
CA PHE A 164 18.36 -11.05 -12.56
C PHE A 164 17.49 -11.86 -13.51
N ALA A 165 17.81 -11.78 -14.80
CA ALA A 165 17.22 -12.66 -15.80
C ALA A 165 18.20 -13.81 -16.05
N LEU A 166 17.68 -15.03 -15.97
CA LEU A 166 18.46 -16.24 -16.19
C LEU A 166 18.75 -16.42 -17.68
N ASN A 167 19.96 -16.85 -18.02
CA ASN A 167 20.26 -17.29 -19.37
C ASN A 167 19.97 -18.80 -19.47
N LEU A 168 19.11 -19.21 -20.41
CA LEU A 168 18.75 -20.62 -20.61
C LEU A 168 19.95 -21.50 -21.01
N SER A 169 21.05 -20.89 -21.46
CA SER A 169 22.30 -21.59 -21.77
C SER A 169 23.07 -22.01 -20.51
N ASP A 170 22.80 -21.37 -19.36
CA ASP A 170 23.45 -21.68 -18.09
C ASP A 170 22.72 -22.83 -17.36
N ARG A 171 23.19 -24.05 -17.63
CA ARG A 171 22.62 -25.27 -17.03
C ARG A 171 22.82 -25.35 -15.52
N ALA A 172 23.88 -24.76 -14.98
CA ALA A 172 24.15 -24.80 -13.54
C ALA A 172 23.13 -23.92 -12.79
N ALA A 173 22.89 -22.72 -13.29
CA ALA A 173 21.92 -21.81 -12.71
C ALA A 173 20.46 -22.33 -12.85
N LEU A 174 20.11 -23.00 -13.96
CA LEU A 174 18.82 -23.69 -14.10
C LEU A 174 18.61 -24.83 -13.07
N GLN A 175 19.65 -25.62 -12.81
CA GLN A 175 19.60 -26.69 -11.80
C GLN A 175 19.54 -26.18 -10.35
N GLN A 176 20.02 -24.97 -10.10
CA GLN A 176 19.92 -24.31 -8.80
C GLN A 176 18.51 -23.75 -8.57
N VAL A 177 17.91 -23.14 -9.59
CA VAL A 177 16.58 -22.51 -9.50
C VAL A 177 15.45 -23.55 -9.47
N ARG A 178 15.60 -24.68 -10.18
CA ARG A 178 14.64 -25.81 -10.27
C ARG A 178 13.18 -25.35 -10.44
N PRO A 179 12.87 -24.59 -11.51
CA PRO A 179 11.52 -24.07 -11.70
C PRO A 179 10.48 -25.18 -11.81
N THR A 180 9.32 -25.01 -11.19
CA THR A 180 8.20 -25.92 -11.43
C THR A 180 7.45 -25.52 -12.70
N GLY A 181 7.49 -26.39 -13.72
CA GLY A 181 6.66 -26.30 -14.93
C GLY A 181 6.60 -24.91 -15.59
N PHE A 182 5.49 -24.20 -15.38
CA PHE A 182 5.13 -22.93 -16.03
C PHE A 182 5.59 -21.67 -15.29
N SER A 183 6.27 -21.80 -14.15
CA SER A 183 6.73 -20.66 -13.37
C SER A 183 7.88 -19.93 -14.07
N ARG A 184 7.67 -18.65 -14.36
CA ARG A 184 8.64 -17.82 -15.07
C ARG A 184 9.36 -16.81 -14.17
N LEU A 185 8.92 -16.67 -12.93
CA LEU A 185 9.57 -15.80 -11.95
C LEU A 185 9.66 -16.55 -10.62
N VAL A 186 10.90 -16.82 -10.19
CA VAL A 186 11.23 -17.61 -9.01
C VAL A 186 11.94 -16.72 -8.01
N LEU A 187 11.47 -16.72 -6.77
CA LEU A 187 12.04 -15.97 -5.67
C LEU A 187 12.77 -16.94 -4.74
N LEU A 188 14.01 -16.61 -4.40
CA LEU A 188 14.89 -17.46 -3.58
C LEU A 188 15.42 -16.66 -2.38
N THR A 189 15.47 -17.29 -1.21
CA THR A 189 16.19 -16.77 -0.04
C THR A 189 17.48 -17.54 0.19
N LYS A 190 18.39 -16.98 0.99
CA LYS A 190 19.63 -17.66 1.42
C LYS A 190 19.36 -18.97 2.18
N ASP A 191 18.23 -19.05 2.88
CA ASP A 191 17.82 -20.22 3.65
C ASP A 191 17.17 -21.32 2.77
N ASN A 192 17.36 -21.23 1.45
CA ASN A 192 16.80 -22.15 0.46
C ASN A 192 15.25 -22.21 0.46
N ASN A 193 14.58 -21.19 1.02
CA ASN A 193 13.14 -21.03 0.89
C ASN A 193 12.85 -20.45 -0.51
N ARG A 194 11.79 -20.95 -1.14
CA ARG A 194 11.45 -20.57 -2.52
C ARG A 194 9.97 -20.30 -2.67
N ASN A 195 9.65 -19.35 -3.56
CA ASN A 195 8.28 -19.06 -3.94
C ASN A 195 8.25 -18.70 -5.43
N GLU A 196 7.16 -19.02 -6.11
CA GLU A 196 7.07 -18.90 -7.56
C GLU A 196 5.85 -18.08 -7.95
N VAL A 197 6.02 -17.25 -8.98
CA VAL A 197 4.94 -16.46 -9.59
C VAL A 197 4.64 -17.03 -10.97
N THR A 198 3.38 -17.41 -11.17
CA THR A 198 2.88 -17.97 -12.42
C THR A 198 2.01 -16.97 -13.19
N GLY A 199 2.03 -17.11 -14.53
CA GLY A 199 1.29 -16.24 -15.44
C GLY A 199 1.80 -14.80 -15.48
N SER A 200 0.89 -13.85 -15.70
CA SER A 200 1.21 -12.42 -15.69
C SER A 200 1.73 -11.97 -14.33
N VAL A 201 2.84 -11.22 -14.32
CA VAL A 201 3.38 -10.63 -13.10
C VAL A 201 2.63 -9.32 -12.83
N THR A 202 2.13 -9.19 -11.61
CA THR A 202 1.54 -7.94 -11.11
C THR A 202 2.24 -7.56 -9.82
N GLU A 203 2.16 -6.28 -9.43
CA GLU A 203 2.71 -5.82 -8.15
C GLU A 203 2.15 -6.66 -6.99
N SER A 204 0.83 -6.86 -6.95
CA SER A 204 0.20 -7.66 -5.90
C SER A 204 0.78 -9.07 -5.85
N LYS A 205 0.90 -9.78 -6.99
CA LYS A 205 1.46 -11.14 -7.02
C LYS A 205 2.91 -11.18 -6.53
N LEU A 206 3.74 -10.22 -6.95
CA LEU A 206 5.14 -10.17 -6.56
C LEU A 206 5.32 -9.83 -5.06
N THR A 207 4.60 -8.84 -4.54
CA THR A 207 4.60 -8.51 -3.10
C THR A 207 4.17 -9.71 -2.26
N ASN A 208 3.13 -10.43 -2.68
CA ASN A 208 2.69 -11.63 -1.97
C ASN A 208 3.71 -12.75 -2.00
N ALA A 209 4.40 -12.93 -3.14
CA ALA A 209 5.43 -13.94 -3.24
C ALA A 209 6.58 -13.67 -2.25
N ILE A 210 6.96 -12.40 -2.10
CA ILE A 210 7.93 -11.92 -1.10
C ILE A 210 7.43 -12.13 0.33
N LEU A 211 6.17 -11.78 0.61
CA LEU A 211 5.57 -11.99 1.94
C LEU A 211 5.56 -13.47 2.31
N GLY A 212 5.22 -14.36 1.37
CA GLY A 212 5.22 -15.81 1.58
C GLY A 212 6.60 -16.41 1.87
N LEU A 213 7.68 -15.69 1.54
CA LEU A 213 9.05 -16.10 1.86
C LEU A 213 9.55 -15.60 3.22
N THR A 214 8.99 -14.48 3.71
CA THR A 214 9.58 -13.68 4.80
C THR A 214 8.74 -13.64 6.05
N LYS A 215 7.42 -13.83 5.93
CA LYS A 215 6.50 -13.95 7.06
C LYS A 215 6.01 -15.40 7.10
N SER A 216 5.85 -15.94 8.31
CA SER A 216 5.06 -17.16 8.51
C SER A 216 3.68 -16.92 7.88
N LYS A 217 3.27 -17.76 6.91
CA LYS A 217 1.95 -17.64 6.28
C LYS A 217 0.91 -17.56 7.39
N ARG A 218 0.11 -16.48 7.37
CA ARG A 218 -0.97 -16.34 8.33
C ARG A 218 -2.11 -17.24 7.85
N THR A 219 -2.48 -18.21 8.65
CA THR A 219 -3.50 -19.19 8.28
C THR A 219 -4.89 -18.71 8.70
N VAL A 220 -5.84 -18.84 7.78
CA VAL A 220 -7.27 -18.59 7.98
C VAL A 220 -8.00 -19.91 7.82
N TYR A 221 -8.63 -20.35 8.90
CA TYR A 221 -9.38 -21.60 8.93
C TYR A 221 -10.85 -21.33 8.63
N PHE A 222 -11.38 -21.90 7.54
CA PHE A 222 -12.81 -21.85 7.22
C PHE A 222 -13.46 -23.13 7.72
N LEU A 223 -14.46 -23.01 8.59
CA LEU A 223 -15.24 -24.17 9.02
C LEU A 223 -16.02 -24.75 7.85
N THR A 224 -16.03 -26.08 7.78
CA THR A 224 -16.70 -26.86 6.73
C THR A 224 -17.36 -28.10 7.33
N GLY A 225 -18.40 -28.59 6.67
CA GLY A 225 -19.07 -29.86 6.97
C GLY A 225 -20.46 -29.71 7.61
N ASN A 226 -20.86 -28.50 8.06
CA ASN A 226 -22.21 -28.20 8.53
C ASN A 226 -23.03 -27.40 7.48
N GLY A 227 -22.58 -27.43 6.22
CA GLY A 227 -23.25 -26.76 5.09
C GLY A 227 -22.84 -25.30 4.88
N GLU A 228 -21.72 -24.89 5.45
CA GLU A 228 -21.05 -23.62 5.18
C GLU A 228 -20.65 -23.50 3.70
N HIS A 229 -20.48 -22.27 3.23
CA HIS A 229 -20.08 -21.98 1.87
C HIS A 229 -18.64 -22.44 1.59
N ALA A 230 -18.42 -23.09 0.44
CA ALA A 230 -17.10 -23.58 0.04
C ALA A 230 -16.14 -22.41 -0.28
N THR A 231 -14.85 -22.61 -0.03
CA THR A 231 -13.79 -21.66 -0.45
C THR A 231 -13.32 -21.88 -1.90
N SER A 232 -13.88 -22.87 -2.59
CA SER A 232 -13.73 -23.15 -4.02
C SER A 232 -14.93 -22.60 -4.81
N MET A 233 -14.85 -22.62 -6.15
CA MET A 233 -15.97 -22.30 -7.05
C MET A 233 -17.02 -23.43 -7.07
N GLU A 234 -17.53 -23.81 -5.90
CA GLU A 234 -18.55 -24.84 -5.74
C GLU A 234 -19.86 -24.21 -5.25
N GLY A 235 -20.95 -24.47 -5.98
CA GLY A 235 -22.29 -23.98 -5.66
C GLY A 235 -22.52 -22.49 -5.96
N ASN A 236 -23.80 -22.09 -5.92
CA ASN A 236 -24.22 -20.72 -6.28
C ASN A 236 -23.81 -19.65 -5.25
N ARG A 237 -23.47 -20.05 -4.02
CA ARG A 237 -22.95 -19.16 -2.97
C ARG A 237 -21.69 -19.78 -2.40
N ASN A 238 -20.57 -19.08 -2.53
CA ASN A 238 -19.25 -19.54 -2.13
C ASN A 238 -18.38 -18.38 -1.60
N TYR A 239 -17.30 -18.73 -0.92
CA TYR A 239 -16.26 -17.83 -0.45
C TYR A 239 -15.06 -17.77 -1.40
N TYR A 240 -15.19 -18.20 -2.66
CA TYR A 240 -14.06 -18.24 -3.60
C TYR A 240 -13.37 -16.88 -3.75
N ALA A 241 -14.15 -15.82 -4.01
CA ALA A 241 -13.59 -14.48 -4.18
C ALA A 241 -12.86 -13.99 -2.91
N VAL A 242 -13.40 -14.30 -1.73
CA VAL A 242 -12.76 -13.96 -0.45
C VAL A 242 -11.47 -14.76 -0.26
N ALA A 243 -11.49 -16.06 -0.55
CA ALA A 243 -10.33 -16.93 -0.48
C ALA A 243 -9.21 -16.47 -1.44
N GLU A 244 -9.56 -16.04 -2.66
CA GLU A 244 -8.60 -15.47 -3.62
C GLU A 244 -8.00 -14.16 -3.13
N ILE A 245 -8.79 -13.28 -2.51
CA ILE A 245 -8.28 -12.04 -1.89
C ILE A 245 -7.32 -12.37 -0.73
N LEU A 246 -7.63 -13.38 0.09
CA LEU A 246 -6.75 -13.82 1.17
C LEU A 246 -5.44 -14.41 0.64
N ARG A 247 -5.51 -15.30 -0.36
CA ARG A 247 -4.33 -15.89 -1.01
C ARG A 247 -3.46 -14.82 -1.67
N SER A 248 -4.09 -13.86 -2.34
CA SER A 248 -3.45 -12.64 -2.87
C SER A 248 -3.10 -11.59 -1.80
N ARG A 249 -3.11 -11.95 -0.53
CA ARG A 249 -2.49 -11.18 0.57
C ARG A 249 -1.53 -12.05 1.39
N ALA A 250 -1.05 -13.15 0.80
CA ALA A 250 -0.16 -14.13 1.42
C ALA A 250 -0.75 -14.82 2.67
N TYR A 251 -2.07 -14.92 2.78
CA TYR A 251 -2.73 -15.80 3.75
C TYR A 251 -2.86 -17.22 3.19
N GLU A 252 -2.72 -18.20 4.07
CA GLU A 252 -3.07 -19.58 3.78
C GLU A 252 -4.54 -19.81 4.14
N VAL A 253 -5.30 -20.42 3.23
CA VAL A 253 -6.73 -20.69 3.43
C VAL A 253 -6.92 -22.19 3.57
N ILE A 254 -7.31 -22.63 4.77
CA ILE A 254 -7.52 -24.04 5.10
C ILE A 254 -8.98 -24.29 5.39
N ASN A 255 -9.57 -25.29 4.73
CA ASN A 255 -10.88 -25.81 5.10
C ASN A 255 -10.70 -26.75 6.31
N HIS A 256 -11.31 -26.38 7.43
CA HIS A 256 -11.27 -27.13 8.68
C HIS A 256 -12.61 -27.81 8.91
N LYS A 257 -12.63 -29.10 9.23
CA LYS A 257 -13.90 -29.79 9.49
C LYS A 257 -14.44 -29.39 10.86
N TYR A 258 -15.72 -29.07 10.94
CA TYR A 258 -16.38 -28.68 12.19
C TYR A 258 -16.35 -29.77 13.29
N THR A 259 -16.07 -31.03 12.92
CA THR A 259 -15.96 -32.16 13.85
C THR A 259 -14.57 -32.32 14.47
N GLU A 260 -13.56 -31.62 13.94
CA GLU A 260 -12.16 -31.72 14.38
C GLU A 260 -11.79 -30.53 15.26
N GLU A 261 -10.97 -30.72 16.30
CA GLU A 261 -10.53 -29.60 17.16
C GLU A 261 -9.60 -28.66 16.37
N LEU A 262 -9.73 -27.36 16.60
CA LEU A 262 -8.87 -26.36 15.96
C LEU A 262 -7.41 -26.48 16.44
N PRO A 263 -6.43 -26.43 15.52
CA PRO A 263 -5.00 -26.44 15.86
C PRO A 263 -4.62 -25.39 16.92
N ALA A 264 -3.59 -25.70 17.72
CA ALA A 264 -3.11 -24.82 18.80
C ALA A 264 -2.58 -23.47 18.28
N ASP A 265 -2.04 -23.45 17.06
CA ASP A 265 -1.51 -22.29 16.36
C ASP A 265 -2.58 -21.51 15.56
N ALA A 266 -3.85 -21.96 15.57
CA ALA A 266 -4.93 -21.26 14.87
C ALA A 266 -5.12 -19.84 15.44
N GLN A 267 -5.07 -18.83 14.57
CA GLN A 267 -5.22 -17.42 14.96
C GLN A 267 -6.50 -16.76 14.44
N LEU A 268 -7.05 -17.24 13.32
CA LEU A 268 -8.27 -16.72 12.71
C LEU A 268 -9.13 -17.86 12.18
N VAL A 269 -10.40 -17.87 12.59
CA VAL A 269 -11.41 -18.81 12.13
C VAL A 269 -12.57 -18.05 11.51
N VAL A 270 -13.05 -18.55 10.37
CA VAL A 270 -14.27 -18.10 9.71
C VAL A 270 -15.31 -19.20 9.85
N ALA A 271 -16.35 -18.93 10.63
CA ALA A 271 -17.52 -19.79 10.77
C ALA A 271 -18.65 -19.22 9.91
N GLY A 272 -18.91 -19.87 8.77
CA GLY A 272 -19.93 -19.45 7.82
C GLY A 272 -21.36 -19.79 8.26
N PRO A 273 -22.38 -19.35 7.51
CA PRO A 273 -23.75 -19.74 7.77
C PRO A 273 -23.92 -21.24 7.47
N ALA A 274 -24.16 -22.02 8.52
CA ALA A 274 -24.44 -23.44 8.39
C ALA A 274 -25.87 -23.70 7.88
N LYS A 275 -26.08 -24.88 7.28
CA LYS A 275 -27.42 -25.35 6.90
C LYS A 275 -28.27 -25.69 8.13
N GLY A 276 -27.65 -26.17 9.20
CA GLY A 276 -28.29 -26.47 10.48
C GLY A 276 -27.65 -25.72 11.65
N PRO A 277 -28.24 -25.78 12.84
CA PRO A 277 -27.61 -25.26 14.05
C PRO A 277 -26.27 -25.98 14.27
N TYR A 278 -25.27 -25.24 14.74
CA TYR A 278 -24.04 -25.86 15.21
C TYR A 278 -24.32 -26.63 16.51
N SER A 279 -23.52 -27.67 16.75
CA SER A 279 -23.63 -28.46 17.98
C SER A 279 -22.90 -27.79 19.14
N THR A 280 -23.22 -28.22 20.36
CA THR A 280 -22.50 -27.81 21.57
C THR A 280 -21.00 -28.14 21.53
N ILE A 281 -20.60 -29.14 20.73
CA ILE A 281 -19.19 -29.48 20.51
C ILE A 281 -18.48 -28.34 19.79
N VAL A 282 -19.05 -27.87 18.67
CA VAL A 282 -18.50 -26.75 17.89
C VAL A 282 -18.52 -25.46 18.69
N GLU A 283 -19.63 -25.20 19.38
CA GLU A 283 -19.76 -24.05 20.25
C GLU A 283 -18.63 -24.01 21.29
N ASN A 284 -18.39 -25.11 22.01
CA ASN A 284 -17.32 -25.17 23.01
C ASN A 284 -15.92 -25.08 22.40
N MET A 285 -15.71 -25.61 21.19
CA MET A 285 -14.45 -25.45 20.44
C MET A 285 -14.18 -23.97 20.12
N LEU A 286 -15.18 -23.24 19.63
CA LEU A 286 -15.06 -21.81 19.33
C LEU A 286 -14.86 -20.98 20.60
N ARG A 287 -15.55 -21.31 21.70
CA ARG A 287 -15.34 -20.66 23.01
C ARG A 287 -13.90 -20.84 23.50
N ARG A 288 -13.36 -22.06 23.44
CA ARG A 288 -11.94 -22.33 23.78
C ARG A 288 -10.97 -21.57 22.87
N PHE A 289 -11.27 -21.51 21.57
CA PHE A 289 -10.46 -20.78 20.59
C PHE A 289 -10.42 -19.26 20.90
N LEU A 290 -11.57 -18.67 21.25
CA LEU A 290 -11.62 -17.27 21.68
C LEU A 290 -10.91 -17.04 23.02
N ALA A 291 -11.07 -17.94 23.99
CA ALA A 291 -10.44 -17.84 25.30
C ALA A 291 -8.90 -17.83 25.24
N ARG A 292 -8.30 -18.50 24.24
CA ARG A 292 -6.84 -18.46 23.99
C ARG A 292 -6.37 -17.27 23.13
N GLY A 293 -7.26 -16.31 22.85
CA GLY A 293 -6.94 -15.10 22.07
C GLY A 293 -7.09 -15.23 20.56
N GLY A 294 -7.80 -16.27 20.09
CA GLY A 294 -8.16 -16.44 18.69
C GLY A 294 -9.13 -15.35 18.20
N ARG A 295 -9.16 -15.13 16.88
CA ARG A 295 -10.07 -14.18 16.22
C ARG A 295 -11.14 -14.96 15.46
N LEU A 296 -12.41 -14.62 15.67
CA LEU A 296 -13.54 -15.28 15.02
C LEU A 296 -14.26 -14.30 14.08
N ILE A 297 -14.45 -14.70 12.83
CA ILE A 297 -15.43 -14.10 11.92
C ILE A 297 -16.62 -15.06 11.88
N LEU A 298 -17.73 -14.63 12.46
CA LEU A 298 -18.98 -15.40 12.49
C LEU A 298 -19.96 -14.78 11.48
N VAL A 299 -20.32 -15.55 10.46
CA VAL A 299 -21.29 -15.14 9.45
C VAL A 299 -22.59 -15.88 9.69
N LEU A 300 -23.65 -15.15 10.00
CA LEU A 300 -24.91 -15.72 10.42
C LEU A 300 -25.96 -15.68 9.31
N ASN A 301 -26.78 -16.73 9.24
CA ASN A 301 -28.01 -16.70 8.46
C ASN A 301 -29.14 -16.20 9.37
N PRO A 302 -29.70 -15.00 9.12
CA PRO A 302 -30.73 -14.41 9.99
C PRO A 302 -32.01 -15.25 10.06
N TYR A 303 -32.27 -16.11 9.06
CA TYR A 303 -33.44 -16.99 9.00
C TYR A 303 -33.29 -18.29 9.80
N ARG A 304 -32.13 -18.55 10.41
CA ARG A 304 -31.84 -19.81 11.11
C ARG A 304 -31.33 -19.56 12.52
N ASP A 305 -31.58 -20.52 13.40
CA ASP A 305 -30.89 -20.58 14.68
C ASP A 305 -29.46 -21.07 14.46
N PRO A 306 -28.43 -20.30 14.84
CA PRO A 306 -27.03 -20.74 14.77
C PRO A 306 -26.67 -21.86 15.74
N GLY A 307 -27.44 -22.13 16.79
CA GLY A 307 -27.15 -23.21 17.75
C GLY A 307 -25.94 -22.96 18.66
N MET A 308 -25.63 -21.70 18.96
CA MET A 308 -24.49 -21.33 19.84
C MET A 308 -24.91 -20.41 21.02
N PRO A 309 -25.94 -20.77 21.80
CA PRO A 309 -26.51 -19.88 22.81
C PRO A 309 -25.52 -19.42 23.89
N LYS A 310 -24.63 -20.30 24.35
CA LYS A 310 -23.60 -19.97 25.36
C LYS A 310 -22.49 -19.10 24.78
N LEU A 311 -22.12 -19.31 23.52
CA LEU A 311 -21.17 -18.40 22.87
C LEU A 311 -21.75 -16.98 22.79
N PHE A 312 -23.02 -16.84 22.40
CA PHE A 312 -23.67 -15.53 22.36
C PHE A 312 -23.79 -14.89 23.75
N GLU A 313 -24.13 -15.70 24.76
CA GLU A 313 -24.16 -15.25 26.17
C GLU A 313 -22.79 -14.76 26.65
N ASP A 314 -21.72 -15.52 26.41
CA ASP A 314 -20.35 -15.14 26.77
C ASP A 314 -19.91 -13.84 26.08
N LEU A 315 -20.42 -13.59 24.86
CA LEU A 315 -20.17 -12.38 24.07
C LEU A 315 -21.05 -11.19 24.52
N GLY A 316 -22.02 -11.40 25.41
CA GLY A 316 -23.01 -10.39 25.79
C GLY A 316 -23.93 -10.00 24.63
N ILE A 317 -24.20 -10.92 23.72
CA ILE A 317 -25.01 -10.71 22.52
C ILE A 317 -26.24 -11.60 22.58
N ARG A 318 -27.39 -11.08 22.15
CA ARG A 318 -28.61 -11.84 21.90
C ARG A 318 -29.13 -11.50 20.51
N LEU A 319 -29.46 -12.51 19.72
CA LEU A 319 -30.19 -12.32 18.47
C LEU A 319 -31.67 -12.18 18.79
N ASP A 320 -32.32 -11.14 18.26
CA ASP A 320 -33.75 -10.99 18.44
C ASP A 320 -34.49 -12.12 17.70
N PRO A 321 -35.45 -12.81 18.35
CA PRO A 321 -36.20 -13.85 17.69
C PRO A 321 -37.02 -13.31 16.50
N THR A 322 -37.37 -12.02 16.54
CA THR A 322 -38.12 -11.33 15.49
C THR A 322 -37.26 -11.18 14.24
N LEU A 323 -37.66 -11.89 13.20
CA LEU A 323 -37.09 -11.73 11.87
C LEU A 323 -37.82 -10.58 11.17
N LEU A 324 -37.05 -9.63 10.65
CA LEU A 324 -37.57 -8.51 9.88
C LEU A 324 -37.71 -8.97 8.44
N THR A 325 -38.95 -9.17 8.04
CA THR A 325 -39.37 -9.60 6.72
C THR A 325 -40.47 -8.65 6.22
N ALA A 326 -40.69 -8.51 4.91
CA ALA A 326 -41.82 -7.74 4.38
C ALA A 326 -43.19 -8.41 4.73
N ASN A 327 -44.27 -8.04 4.06
CA ASN A 327 -45.62 -8.57 4.28
C ASN A 327 -46.24 -8.81 2.88
N GLN A 328 -46.10 -9.99 2.28
CA GLN A 328 -46.63 -10.29 0.93
C GLN A 328 -47.56 -11.53 0.89
N GLY A 329 -48.82 -11.38 0.49
CA GLY A 329 -49.84 -12.46 0.38
C GLY A 329 -51.24 -12.20 1.01
N ALA A 330 -51.69 -12.99 1.98
CA ALA A 330 -52.76 -12.74 3.02
C ALA A 330 -52.47 -12.19 4.49
N THR A 331 -51.29 -12.14 5.06
CA THR A 331 -50.12 -12.57 4.40
C THR A 331 -49.48 -13.77 5.07
N ALA A 332 -50.00 -14.98 4.75
CA ALA A 332 -49.11 -16.06 4.35
C ALA A 332 -48.02 -15.34 3.56
N PHE A 333 -46.92 -15.02 4.25
CA PHE A 333 -45.75 -14.26 3.83
C PHE A 333 -44.46 -15.05 4.06
N GLY A 334 -44.25 -16.10 3.31
CA GLY A 334 -45.33 -16.81 2.65
C GLY A 334 -46.08 -16.17 1.47
N ALA A 335 -47.16 -16.76 0.97
CA ALA A 335 -47.45 -18.16 1.06
C ALA A 335 -46.33 -18.80 0.25
N GLN A 336 -45.39 -19.45 0.93
CA GLN A 336 -43.98 -19.60 0.53
C GLN A 336 -43.22 -18.27 0.37
N LEU A 337 -41.90 -18.27 0.43
CA LEU A 337 -41.12 -17.24 -0.27
C LEU A 337 -41.36 -17.47 -1.78
N ALA A 338 -42.51 -16.96 -2.27
CA ALA A 338 -43.72 -17.70 -2.71
C ALA A 338 -43.67 -18.86 -3.70
N GLN A 339 -42.48 -19.36 -4.02
CA GLN A 339 -42.20 -20.74 -4.48
C GLN A 339 -40.75 -20.87 -4.97
N ILE A 340 -40.00 -19.79 -5.09
CA ILE A 340 -38.77 -19.78 -5.90
C ILE A 340 -37.69 -18.87 -5.29
N ASP A 341 -38.06 -17.66 -4.85
CA ASP A 341 -37.38 -16.42 -5.25
C ASP A 341 -37.43 -16.19 -6.78
N PRO A 342 -38.00 -15.07 -7.28
CA PRO A 342 -37.45 -14.58 -8.55
C PRO A 342 -37.22 -13.06 -8.62
N ILE A 343 -36.68 -12.45 -7.57
CA ILE A 343 -36.38 -11.01 -7.35
C ILE A 343 -37.39 -10.38 -6.39
N ARG A 344 -36.92 -10.19 -5.16
CA ARG A 344 -37.65 -9.63 -4.02
C ARG A 344 -37.49 -8.11 -3.97
N PRO A 345 -38.58 -7.34 -3.83
CA PRO A 345 -38.46 -5.94 -3.52
C PRO A 345 -38.07 -5.78 -2.03
N PRO A 346 -37.07 -4.97 -1.72
CA PRO A 346 -36.59 -4.79 -0.36
C PRO A 346 -37.57 -4.03 0.57
N ILE A 347 -37.47 -4.23 1.89
CA ILE A 347 -38.29 -3.57 2.93
C ILE A 347 -37.84 -2.12 3.11
N ALA A 348 -38.78 -1.19 3.04
CA ALA A 348 -38.59 0.21 3.38
C ALA A 348 -38.26 0.39 4.89
N VAL A 349 -37.02 0.77 5.20
CA VAL A 349 -36.54 1.13 6.55
C VAL A 349 -36.47 2.65 6.62
N GLY A 350 -37.44 3.30 7.28
CA GLY A 350 -37.52 4.77 7.35
C GLY A 350 -36.77 5.42 8.52
N GLU A 351 -36.27 4.61 9.47
CA GLU A 351 -35.62 5.10 10.68
C GLU A 351 -34.20 4.56 10.77
N PHE A 352 -33.24 5.42 10.42
CA PHE A 352 -31.82 5.12 10.49
C PHE A 352 -31.19 5.72 11.73
N SER A 353 -30.28 4.97 12.36
CA SER A 353 -29.52 5.49 13.48
C SER A 353 -28.56 6.59 13.02
N ARG A 354 -28.72 7.81 13.54
CA ARG A 354 -27.82 8.94 13.23
C ARG A 354 -26.40 8.81 13.80
N ALA A 355 -26.16 7.82 14.65
CA ALA A 355 -24.92 7.66 15.39
C ALA A 355 -23.98 6.55 14.84
N SER A 356 -24.26 5.98 13.66
CA SER A 356 -23.32 5.07 12.98
C SER A 356 -22.74 5.80 11.77
N GLU A 357 -21.42 5.71 11.55
CA GLU A 357 -20.74 6.31 10.38
C GLU A 357 -21.39 5.89 9.05
N ILE A 358 -21.91 4.67 9.00
CA ILE A 358 -22.56 4.10 7.80
C ILE A 358 -23.97 4.66 7.61
N THR A 359 -24.71 4.92 8.70
CA THR A 359 -26.13 5.30 8.62
C THR A 359 -26.43 6.77 8.94
N LYS A 360 -25.46 7.54 9.43
CA LYS A 360 -25.62 8.98 9.75
C LYS A 360 -25.93 9.84 8.52
N VAL A 361 -25.51 9.36 7.36
CA VAL A 361 -25.75 9.99 6.05
C VAL A 361 -27.22 10.00 5.67
N PHE A 362 -28.05 9.13 6.26
CA PHE A 362 -29.47 9.04 5.96
C PHE A 362 -30.29 10.06 6.77
N GLY A 363 -31.10 10.86 6.06
CA GLY A 363 -32.04 11.88 6.49
C GLY A 363 -33.25 11.37 7.30
N ALA A 364 -33.98 12.28 7.95
CA ALA A 364 -35.31 11.96 8.47
C ALA A 364 -36.26 11.84 7.27
N GLY A 365 -36.78 10.63 7.03
CA GLY A 365 -37.59 10.32 5.84
C GLY A 365 -36.82 9.62 4.72
N ASP A 366 -35.51 9.40 4.87
CA ASP A 366 -34.79 8.52 3.97
C ASP A 366 -35.26 7.08 4.19
N ILE A 367 -35.41 6.34 3.09
CA ILE A 367 -35.91 4.97 3.11
C ILE A 367 -34.80 4.03 2.65
N GLY A 368 -34.37 3.17 3.57
CA GLY A 368 -33.50 2.05 3.32
C GLY A 368 -34.27 0.86 2.82
N LEU A 369 -33.55 -0.06 2.20
CA LEU A 369 -34.14 -1.23 1.57
C LEU A 369 -33.47 -2.44 2.19
N ALA A 370 -34.20 -3.25 2.95
CA ALA A 370 -33.66 -4.40 3.66
C ALA A 370 -34.53 -5.64 3.53
N ASP A 371 -33.97 -6.83 3.40
CA ASP A 371 -34.74 -8.07 3.45
C ASP A 371 -34.03 -9.06 4.35
N GLY A 372 -34.78 -9.71 5.24
CA GLY A 372 -34.28 -10.82 6.04
C GLY A 372 -33.27 -10.44 7.10
N ALA A 373 -33.50 -9.40 7.90
CA ALA A 373 -32.58 -9.02 8.97
C ALA A 373 -33.08 -9.50 10.35
N ARG A 374 -32.16 -9.80 11.27
CA ARG A 374 -32.47 -9.93 12.70
C ARG A 374 -31.79 -8.81 13.47
N ALA A 375 -32.52 -8.20 14.38
CA ALA A 375 -31.94 -7.28 15.34
C ALA A 375 -30.93 -8.03 16.23
N MET A 376 -29.83 -7.37 16.55
CA MET A 376 -28.85 -7.85 17.54
C MET A 376 -28.98 -6.94 18.75
N VAL A 377 -29.18 -7.54 19.92
CA VAL A 377 -29.33 -6.85 21.20
C VAL A 377 -28.13 -7.19 22.07
N PHE A 378 -27.50 -6.17 22.65
CA PHE A 378 -26.42 -6.38 23.61
C PHE A 378 -27.00 -6.50 25.02
N THR A 379 -26.59 -7.52 25.74
CA THR A 379 -26.99 -7.78 27.12
C THR A 379 -25.86 -7.40 28.06
N ALA A 380 -26.19 -6.86 29.25
CA ALA A 380 -25.20 -6.69 30.29
C ALA A 380 -24.61 -8.07 30.67
N PRO A 381 -23.29 -8.19 30.89
CA PRO A 381 -22.69 -9.46 31.25
C PRO A 381 -23.31 -10.02 32.52
N ALA A 382 -23.69 -11.30 32.48
CA ALA A 382 -24.25 -12.01 33.62
C ALA A 382 -23.15 -12.35 34.64
N GLY A 383 -22.72 -11.35 35.42
CA GLY A 383 -21.75 -11.51 36.50
C GLY A 383 -20.31 -11.83 36.05
N ASP A 384 -19.36 -11.67 36.97
CA ASP A 384 -17.91 -11.72 36.71
C ASP A 384 -17.33 -13.10 36.33
N ALA A 385 -18.09 -14.18 36.48
CA ALA A 385 -17.49 -15.51 36.57
C ALA A 385 -17.16 -16.21 35.24
N ASN A 386 -17.77 -15.83 34.10
CA ASN A 386 -17.64 -16.58 32.84
C ASN A 386 -17.55 -15.73 31.55
N VAL A 387 -17.32 -14.43 31.65
CA VAL A 387 -17.29 -13.55 30.45
C VAL A 387 -16.00 -13.78 29.66
N LEU A 388 -16.12 -14.09 28.36
CA LEU A 388 -14.98 -14.15 27.45
C LEU A 388 -14.37 -12.75 27.31
N LYS A 389 -13.16 -12.56 27.84
CA LYS A 389 -12.42 -11.29 27.74
C LYS A 389 -11.87 -11.11 26.33
N LEU A 390 -12.66 -10.49 25.45
CA LEU A 390 -12.24 -10.14 24.09
C LEU A 390 -11.42 -8.85 24.08
N LYS A 391 -10.36 -8.81 23.25
CA LYS A 391 -9.59 -7.58 23.01
C LYS A 391 -10.35 -6.54 22.16
N GLY A 392 -11.39 -6.96 21.46
CA GLY A 392 -12.23 -6.09 20.63
C GLY A 392 -13.22 -6.91 19.80
N THR A 393 -14.40 -6.35 19.56
CA THR A 393 -15.46 -6.95 18.74
C THR A 393 -15.85 -5.97 17.66
N ASN A 394 -15.61 -6.33 16.40
CA ASN A 394 -16.03 -5.54 15.26
C ASN A 394 -17.30 -6.14 14.65
N LEU A 395 -18.41 -5.42 14.73
CA LEU A 395 -19.66 -5.80 14.09
C LEU A 395 -19.71 -5.20 12.68
N ILE A 396 -19.61 -6.05 11.67
CA ILE A 396 -19.78 -5.67 10.26
C ILE A 396 -21.13 -6.24 9.81
N SER A 397 -22.23 -5.51 10.05
CA SER A 397 -23.55 -5.96 9.58
C SER A 397 -23.73 -5.57 8.11
N ALA A 398 -24.11 -6.53 7.28
CA ALA A 398 -24.82 -6.22 6.05
C ALA A 398 -26.27 -5.90 6.47
N MET A 399 -26.61 -4.60 6.43
CA MET A 399 -27.92 -4.04 6.79
C MET A 399 -28.23 -4.02 8.30
N HIS A 400 -27.83 -2.93 8.96
CA HIS A 400 -28.57 -2.38 10.10
C HIS A 400 -29.94 -1.94 9.61
N ALA A 401 -30.86 -2.89 9.53
CA ALA A 401 -32.20 -2.66 9.08
C ALA A 401 -33.18 -3.21 10.10
N ALA A 402 -33.15 -2.60 11.29
CA ALA A 402 -34.16 -2.72 12.32
C ALA A 402 -34.30 -1.35 12.97
N PRO A 403 -35.51 -0.79 13.07
CA PRO A 403 -35.71 0.49 13.74
C PRO A 403 -35.32 0.29 15.21
N VAL A 404 -34.35 1.07 15.68
CA VAL A 404 -33.88 1.08 17.07
C VAL A 404 -33.20 -0.22 17.53
N THR A 405 -31.87 -0.33 17.39
CA THR A 405 -31.15 -1.45 18.05
C THR A 405 -30.03 -1.04 19.00
N LEU A 406 -29.60 0.22 19.04
CA LEU A 406 -28.69 0.70 20.08
C LEU A 406 -28.96 2.16 20.43
N THR A 407 -29.39 2.42 21.67
CA THR A 407 -29.39 3.78 22.23
C THR A 407 -27.96 4.31 22.33
N GLU A 408 -27.78 5.63 22.39
CA GLU A 408 -26.48 6.27 22.61
C GLU A 408 -25.76 5.69 23.84
N GLU A 409 -26.50 5.41 24.90
CA GLU A 409 -25.98 4.78 26.12
C GLU A 409 -25.52 3.32 25.87
N GLN A 410 -26.24 2.54 25.08
CA GLN A 410 -25.85 1.16 24.75
C GLN A 410 -24.65 1.11 23.79
N ARG A 411 -24.49 2.13 22.95
CA ARG A 411 -23.36 2.28 22.02
C ARG A 411 -22.10 2.82 22.69
N ASN A 412 -22.26 3.74 23.65
CA ASN A 412 -21.15 4.26 24.45
C ASN A 412 -20.64 3.25 25.50
N ARG A 413 -21.40 2.17 25.74
CA ARG A 413 -20.95 0.97 26.46
C ARG A 413 -20.31 -0.08 25.55
N LEU A 414 -20.35 0.08 24.22
CA LEU A 414 -19.55 -0.71 23.28
C LEU A 414 -18.17 -0.05 23.20
N PRO A 415 -17.08 -0.72 23.65
CA PRO A 415 -15.75 -0.17 23.48
C PRO A 415 -15.38 -0.32 22.00
N LEU A 416 -15.63 0.73 21.20
CA LEU A 416 -15.36 0.72 19.76
C LEU A 416 -13.91 1.12 19.43
N GLU A 417 -13.22 1.87 20.29
CA GLU A 417 -11.77 2.03 20.28
C GLU A 417 -11.30 2.36 21.71
N GLY A 418 -10.36 1.59 22.28
CA GLY A 418 -9.63 1.98 23.50
C GLY A 418 -9.61 0.97 24.65
N ASP A 419 -8.48 0.96 25.37
CA ASP A 419 -8.11 0.09 26.48
C ASP A 419 -9.21 -0.08 27.55
N LEU A 420 -9.64 -1.33 27.78
CA LEU A 420 -10.21 -1.73 29.07
C LEU A 420 -9.06 -1.83 30.08
N ARG A 421 -8.65 -0.68 30.63
CA ARG A 421 -7.79 -0.62 31.81
C ARG A 421 -8.61 -0.98 33.04
N LEU A 422 -8.32 -2.13 33.63
CA LEU A 422 -8.44 -2.29 35.07
C LEU A 422 -7.07 -1.96 35.64
N ASN A 423 -6.97 -0.83 36.35
CA ASN A 423 -5.84 -0.58 37.26
C ASN A 423 -6.03 -1.49 38.51
N PRO A 424 -4.97 -1.75 39.28
CA PRO A 424 -4.57 -3.05 39.85
C PRO A 424 -5.61 -3.80 40.68
#